data_AF-A0A5Y7WGH5-F1
#
_entry.id   AF-A0A5Y7WGH5-F1
#
_cell.length_a   1.000
_cell.length_b   1.000
_cell.length_c   1.000
_cell.angle_alpha   90.00
_cell.angle_beta   90.00
_cell.angle_gamma   90.00
#
_symmetry.space_group_name_H-M   'P 1'
#
loop_
_entity.id
_entity.type
_entity.pdbx_description
1 polymer ?
#
loop_
_entity_poly.entity_id
_entity_poly.type
_entity_poly.pdbx_seq_one_letter_code
_entity_poly.pdbx_strand_id
1 'polypeptide(L)' 'MLVWEEINVKNDNELQQVVSTLKTIRNNLFHGGKHSVEGWDDVKRTEELLVMGVQVMKEIVKITGWEDDFERSY' A
#
# COMPACT_ATOMS: atom_id res chain seq x y z
N MET A 1 18.25 -9.29 -7.07
CA MET A 1 17.02 -9.95 -6.59
C MET A 1 16.46 -9.06 -5.48
N LEU A 2 15.25 -8.51 -5.65
CA LEU A 2 14.58 -7.75 -4.59
C LEU A 2 14.16 -8.76 -3.51
N VAL A 3 14.53 -8.50 -2.27
CA VAL A 3 14.15 -9.33 -1.11
C VAL A 3 13.07 -8.56 -0.35
N TRP A 4 12.02 -9.27 0.07
CA TRP A 4 11.00 -8.68 0.93
C TRP A 4 11.62 -8.31 2.28
N GLU A 5 11.37 -7.08 2.71
CA GLU A 5 11.77 -6.57 4.02
C GLU A 5 10.52 -6.12 4.79
N GLU A 6 10.50 -6.37 6.10
CA GLU A 6 9.43 -5.90 6.97
C GLU A 6 9.43 -4.38 7.09
N ILE A 7 8.23 -3.78 7.11
CA ILE A 7 8.08 -2.36 7.39
C ILE A 7 8.27 -2.14 8.89
N ASN A 8 9.25 -1.33 9.25
CA ASN A 8 9.46 -0.96 10.65
C ASN A 8 8.41 0.07 11.11
N VAL A 9 7.43 -0.39 11.87
CA VAL A 9 6.31 0.41 12.40
C VAL A 9 6.27 0.46 13.93
N LYS A 10 7.34 0.05 14.61
CA LYS A 10 7.34 -0.23 16.06
C LYS A 10 6.89 0.93 16.96
N ASN A 11 7.11 2.17 16.54
CA ASN A 11 6.80 3.37 17.31
C ASN A 11 5.65 4.20 16.70
N ASP A 12 5.01 3.69 15.65
CA ASP A 12 3.97 4.39 14.92
C ASP A 12 2.61 4.13 15.58
N ASN A 13 1.79 5.18 15.74
CA ASN A 13 0.36 5.01 16.04
C ASN A 13 -0.37 4.40 14.83
N GLU A 14 -1.57 3.85 15.03
CA GLU A 14 -2.31 3.13 13.98
C GLU A 14 -2.40 3.88 12.64
N LEU A 15 -2.75 5.18 12.68
CA LEU A 15 -2.79 6.01 11.47
C LEU A 15 -1.42 6.14 10.80
N GLN A 16 -0.35 6.31 11.57
CA GLN A 16 1.02 6.33 11.05
C GLN A 16 1.40 5.00 10.41
N GLN A 17 1.03 3.86 11.01
CA GLN A 17 1.32 2.52 10.45
C GLN A 17 0.65 2.35 9.08
N VAL A 18 -0.63 2.70 8.99
CA VAL A 18 -1.41 2.57 7.75
C VAL A 18 -0.86 3.52 6.66
N VAL A 19 -0.55 4.78 7.02
CA VAL A 19 0.05 5.74 6.08
C VAL A 19 1.44 5.30 5.61
N SER A 20 2.29 4.82 6.50
CA SER A 20 3.63 4.29 6.19
C SER A 20 3.54 3.08 5.24
N THR A 21 2.58 2.18 5.49
CA THR A 21 2.33 1.01 4.65
C THR A 21 1.88 1.40 3.24
N LEU A 22 0.92 2.32 3.13
CA LEU A 22 0.43 2.80 1.83
C LEU A 22 1.53 3.47 1.00
N LYS A 23 2.40 4.27 1.65
CA LYS A 23 3.56 4.89 0.99
C LYS A 23 4.54 3.85 0.46
N THR A 24 4.77 2.77 1.21
CA THR A 24 5.64 1.67 0.78
C THR A 24 5.06 0.93 -0.42
N ILE A 25 3.77 0.59 -0.40
CA ILE A 25 3.09 -0.05 -1.53
C ILE A 25 3.17 0.83 -2.78
N ARG A 26 2.86 2.13 -2.66
CA ARG A 26 2.99 3.11 -3.75
C ARG A 26 4.42 3.15 -4.30
N ASN A 27 5.42 3.17 -3.43
CA ASN A 27 6.82 3.18 -3.86
C ASN A 27 7.17 1.91 -4.65
N ASN A 28 6.68 0.75 -4.20
CA ASN A 28 6.89 -0.53 -4.88
C ASN A 28 6.17 -0.60 -6.23
N LEU A 29 4.98 0.01 -6.33
CA LEU A 29 4.18 0.05 -7.55
C LEU A 29 4.81 0.96 -8.62
N PHE A 30 5.23 2.17 -8.25
CA PHE A 30 5.66 3.19 -9.23
C PHE A 30 7.18 3.37 -9.36
N HIS A 31 7.99 2.74 -8.50
CA HIS A 31 9.45 2.88 -8.57
C HIS A 31 10.17 1.53 -8.58
N GLY A 32 9.43 0.42 -8.75
CA GLY A 32 9.98 -0.92 -8.93
C GLY A 32 10.89 -1.42 -7.80
N GLY A 33 10.88 -0.77 -6.62
CA GLY A 33 11.93 -0.97 -5.61
C GLY A 33 13.26 -0.35 -6.07
N LYS A 34 13.37 0.97 -5.92
CA LYS A 34 14.55 1.81 -6.19
C LYS A 34 15.22 1.74 -7.58
N HIS A 35 15.37 0.60 -8.29
CA HIS A 35 16.31 0.53 -9.43
C HIS A 35 16.07 -0.48 -10.58
N SER A 36 14.89 -1.09 -10.81
CA SER A 36 14.69 -1.88 -12.04
C SER A 36 13.36 -1.66 -12.75
N VAL A 37 13.46 -1.41 -14.05
CA VAL A 37 12.33 -1.35 -15.01
C VAL A 37 11.58 -2.69 -15.03
N GLU A 38 12.29 -3.79 -14.77
CA GLU A 38 11.79 -5.17 -14.70
C GLU A 38 10.67 -5.38 -13.67
N GLY A 39 10.60 -4.59 -12.60
CA GLY A 39 9.58 -4.75 -11.58
C GLY A 39 8.16 -4.46 -12.05
N TRP A 40 8.00 -3.69 -13.14
CA TRP A 40 6.70 -3.30 -13.70
C TRP A 40 6.09 -4.39 -14.59
N ASP A 41 6.92 -5.20 -15.21
CA ASP A 41 6.48 -6.26 -16.14
C ASP A 41 6.04 -7.54 -15.40
N ASP A 42 6.26 -7.59 -14.08
CA ASP A 42 5.72 -8.65 -13.23
C ASP A 42 4.25 -8.34 -12.89
N VAL A 43 3.35 -8.88 -13.73
CA VAL A 43 1.89 -8.77 -13.58
C VAL A 43 1.43 -9.25 -12.21
N LYS A 44 1.98 -10.37 -11.72
CA LYS A 44 1.56 -10.97 -10.45
C LYS A 44 1.92 -10.06 -9.28
N ARG A 45 3.17 -9.58 -9.24
CA ARG A 45 3.64 -8.62 -8.22
C ARG A 45 2.79 -7.34 -8.25
N THR A 46 2.48 -6.85 -9.44
CA THR A 46 1.69 -5.63 -9.61
C THR A 46 0.27 -5.81 -9.09
N GLU A 47 -0.37 -6.95 -9.40
CA GLU A 47 -1.69 -7.31 -8.86
C GLU A 47 -1.67 -7.42 -7.33
N GLU A 48 -0.68 -8.10 -6.76
CA GLU A 48 -0.52 -8.22 -5.29
C GLU A 48 -0.38 -6.84 -4.62
N LEU A 49 0.44 -5.94 -5.18
CA LEU A 49 0.61 -4.58 -4.67
C LEU A 49 -0.68 -3.75 -4.78
N LEU A 50 -1.45 -3.89 -5.86
CA LEU A 50 -2.72 -3.21 -6.03
C LEU A 50 -3.76 -3.69 -5.00
N VAL A 51 -3.89 -5.01 -4.81
CA VAL A 51 -4.82 -5.60 -3.83
C VAL A 51 -4.47 -5.15 -2.41
N MET A 52 -3.18 -5.24 -2.03
CA MET A 52 -2.73 -4.75 -0.72
C MET A 52 -2.99 -3.24 -0.56
N GLY A 53 -2.74 -2.45 -1.60
CA GLY A 53 -2.99 -1.00 -1.59
C GLY A 53 -4.45 -0.67 -1.31
N VAL A 54 -5.38 -1.38 -1.94
CA VAL A 54 -6.83 -1.22 -1.70
C VAL A 54 -7.20 -1.61 -0.27
N GLN A 55 -6.66 -2.71 0.26
CA GLN A 55 -6.92 -3.12 1.65
C GLN A 55 -6.45 -2.07 2.65
N VAL A 56 -5.25 -1.53 2.49
CA VAL A 56 -4.70 -0.48 3.36
C VAL A 56 -5.53 0.81 3.26
N MET A 57 -6.01 1.17 2.06
CA MET A 57 -6.93 2.31 1.91
C MET A 57 -8.26 2.10 2.65
N LYS A 58 -8.81 0.88 2.65
CA LYS A 58 -10.03 0.56 3.43
C LYS A 58 -9.82 0.72 4.94
N GLU A 59 -8.64 0.42 5.46
CA GLU A 59 -8.33 0.70 6.87
C GLU A 59 -8.29 2.21 7.16
N ILE A 60 -7.72 3.04 6.26
CA ILE A 60 -7.76 4.51 6.40
C ILE A 60 -9.21 4.99 6.46
N VAL A 61 -10.03 4.51 5.54
CA VAL A 61 -11.45 4.87 5.43
C VAL A 61 -12.19 4.55 6.73
N LYS A 62 -11.97 3.35 7.28
CA LYS A 62 -12.56 2.93 8.56
C LYS A 62 -12.09 3.77 9.76
N ILE A 63 -10.80 4.09 9.83
CA ILE A 63 -10.24 4.93 10.90
C ILE A 63 -10.79 6.36 10.84
N THR A 64 -11.11 6.84 9.64
CA THR A 64 -11.59 8.21 9.39
C THR A 64 -13.10 8.36 9.41
N GLY A 65 -13.86 7.25 9.33
CA GLY A 65 -15.32 7.28 9.23
C GLY A 65 -15.81 7.74 7.85
N TRP A 66 -15.04 7.45 6.79
CA TRP A 66 -15.31 7.90 5.41
C TRP A 66 -15.89 6.80 4.50
N GLU A 67 -16.46 5.75 5.09
CA GLU A 67 -16.95 4.57 4.38
C GLU A 67 -17.95 4.95 3.27
N ASP A 68 -18.89 5.84 3.58
CA ASP A 68 -19.95 6.27 2.66
C ASP A 68 -19.37 7.01 1.43
N ASP A 69 -18.35 7.86 1.64
CA ASP A 69 -17.65 8.58 0.57
C ASP A 69 -16.80 7.64 -0.30
N PHE A 70 -16.21 6.61 0.31
CA PHE A 70 -15.33 5.67 -0.38
C PHE A 70 -16.08 4.64 -1.22
N GLU A 71 -17.17 4.06 -0.70
CA GLU A 71 -17.98 3.05 -1.40
C GLU A 71 -18.95 3.68 -2.42
N ARG A 72 -19.08 5.02 -2.43
CA ARG A 72 -20.00 5.78 -3.31
C ARG A 72 -21.45 5.27 -3.22
N SER A 73 -21.87 4.87 -2.03
CA SER A 73 -23.27 4.56 -1.73
C SER A 73 -24.03 5.88 -1.52
N TYR A 74 -24.71 6.36 -2.56
CA TYR A 74 -25.70 7.44 -2.48
C TYR A 74 -27.10 6.90 -2.26
#